data_AF-A3FM58-F1
#
_entry.id   AF-A3FM58-F1
#
_cell.length_a   1.000
_cell.length_b   1.000
_cell.length_c   1.000
_cell.angle_alpha   90.00
_cell.angle_beta   90.00
_cell.angle_gamma   90.00
#
_symmetry.space_group_name_H-M   'P 1'
#
loop_
_entity.id
_entity.type
_entity.pdbx_description
1 polymer ?
#
loop_
_entity_poly.entity_id
_entity_poly.type
_entity_poly.pdbx_seq_one_letter_code
_entity_poly.pdbx_strand_id
1 'polypeptide(L)' 'ELCPAVDELLLPESVVNWLDEDSDDAPRMPATSAPTAPGPAPSWPLSSSVPSPKTYPGTYGFRLGFLHSGTGKSVTWT' A
#
# COMPACT_ATOMS: atom_id res chain seq x y z
N GLU A 1 7.31 40.93 1.24
CA GLU A 1 7.97 39.72 1.75
C GLU A 1 7.36 38.52 1.07
N LEU A 2 8.18 37.67 0.46
CA LEU A 2 7.76 36.49 -0.29
C LEU A 2 7.30 35.41 0.69
N CYS A 3 6.06 34.93 0.53
CA CYS A 3 5.52 33.81 1.29
C CYS A 3 6.33 32.53 0.97
N PRO A 4 7.11 31.97 1.92
CA PRO A 4 8.00 30.83 1.67
C PRO A 4 7.28 29.48 1.52
N ALA A 5 5.95 29.46 1.48
CA ALA A 5 5.15 28.24 1.57
C ALA A 5 4.90 27.53 0.23
N VAL A 6 5.30 28.12 -0.91
CA VAL A 6 5.07 27.51 -2.24
C VAL A 6 6.29 26.74 -2.76
N ASP A 7 7.48 27.00 -2.22
CA ASP A 7 8.72 26.28 -2.57
C ASP A 7 8.75 24.86 -1.99
N GLU A 8 8.01 24.59 -0.90
CA GLU A 8 7.86 23.23 -0.35
C GLU A 8 6.91 22.34 -1.17
N LEU A 9 6.22 22.89 -2.18
CA LEU A 9 5.39 22.12 -3.12
C LEU A 9 6.16 21.71 -4.38
N LEU A 10 7.41 22.16 -4.55
CA LEU A 10 8.31 21.58 -5.54
C LEU A 10 8.70 20.20 -5.04
N LEU A 11 8.07 19.18 -5.61
CA LEU A 11 8.37 17.79 -5.35
C LEU A 11 9.90 17.61 -5.37
N PRO A 12 10.50 17.02 -4.32
CA PRO A 12 11.93 16.83 -4.29
C PRO A 12 12.38 16.07 -5.53
N GLU A 13 13.46 16.50 -6.15
CA GLU A 13 13.99 15.99 -7.43
C GLU A 13 14.20 14.45 -7.40
N SER A 14 14.40 13.90 -6.21
CA SER A 14 14.45 12.46 -5.94
C SER A 14 13.15 11.71 -6.25
N VAL A 15 11.98 12.34 -6.10
CA VAL A 15 10.66 11.75 -6.40
C VAL A 15 10.41 11.75 -7.91
N VAL A 16 10.91 12.77 -8.62
CA VAL A 16 10.82 12.86 -10.08
C VAL A 16 11.75 11.85 -10.75
N ASN A 17 12.99 11.70 -10.25
CA ASN A 17 13.94 10.72 -10.77
C ASN A 17 13.46 9.28 -10.60
N TRP A 18 12.68 8.99 -9.54
CA TRP A 18 12.12 7.66 -9.29
C TRP A 18 11.01 7.28 -10.26
N LEU A 19 10.36 8.27 -10.88
CA LEU A 19 9.26 8.05 -11.81
C LEU A 19 9.72 7.93 -13.27
N ASP A 20 10.95 8.38 -13.57
CA ASP A 20 11.52 8.40 -14.92
C ASP A 20 12.38 7.15 -15.23
N GLU A 21 12.89 6.47 -14.20
CA GLU A 21 13.82 5.33 -14.35
C GLU A 21 13.10 3.98 -14.48
N ASP A 22 12.23 3.81 -15.48
CA ASP A 22 11.95 2.50 -16.11
C ASP A 22 11.18 2.69 -17.42
N SER A 23 11.83 3.28 -18.43
CA SER A 23 11.26 3.31 -19.77
C SER A 23 12.33 3.15 -20.84
N ASP A 24 13.06 2.04 -20.84
CA ASP A 24 13.58 1.43 -22.07
C ASP A 24 14.01 -0.03 -21.85
N ASP A 25 13.14 -0.99 -22.18
CA ASP A 25 13.57 -2.18 -22.90
C ASP A 25 12.36 -2.79 -23.61
N ALA A 26 12.32 -2.63 -24.93
CA ALA A 26 11.29 -3.21 -25.78
C ALA A 26 11.20 -4.74 -25.58
N PRO A 27 10.00 -5.35 -25.63
CA PRO A 27 9.81 -6.76 -25.28
C PRO A 27 10.48 -7.67 -26.31
N ARG A 28 11.68 -8.17 -25.99
CA ARG A 28 12.32 -9.26 -26.75
C ARG A 28 11.62 -10.57 -26.36
N MET A 29 10.70 -11.03 -27.20
CA MET A 29 9.99 -12.30 -27.04
C MET A 29 10.98 -13.48 -26.90
N PRO A 30 11.07 -14.15 -25.74
CA PRO A 30 11.82 -15.39 -25.63
C PRO A 30 11.00 -16.51 -26.30
N ALA A 31 11.66 -17.35 -27.09
CA ALA A 31 11.06 -18.50 -27.72
C ALA A 31 10.29 -19.38 -26.71
N THR A 32 9.09 -19.81 -27.08
CA THR A 32 8.24 -20.70 -26.29
C THR A 32 9.00 -21.95 -25.89
N SER A 33 9.46 -21.97 -24.63
CA SER A 33 10.05 -23.14 -24.00
C SER A 33 8.94 -24.01 -23.43
N ALA A 34 9.11 -25.33 -23.52
CA ALA A 34 8.18 -26.34 -23.01
C ALA A 34 7.77 -26.04 -21.54
N PRO A 35 6.54 -26.41 -21.12
CA PRO A 35 6.04 -26.10 -19.78
C PRO A 35 6.99 -26.68 -18.74
N THR A 36 7.71 -25.79 -18.06
CA THR A 36 8.60 -26.14 -16.96
C THR A 36 7.75 -26.57 -15.77
N ALA A 37 8.14 -27.67 -15.12
CA ALA A 37 7.48 -28.14 -13.91
C ALA A 37 7.43 -27.02 -12.85
N PRO A 38 6.37 -26.93 -12.02
CA PRO A 38 6.27 -25.89 -11.00
C PRO A 38 7.51 -25.93 -10.10
N GLY A 39 8.33 -24.87 -10.17
CA GLY A 39 9.44 -24.69 -9.25
C GLY A 39 8.93 -24.44 -7.82
N PRO A 40 9.82 -24.51 -6.81
CA PRO A 40 9.46 -24.13 -5.45
C PRO A 40 8.81 -22.74 -5.44
N ALA A 41 7.67 -22.60 -4.77
CA ALA A 41 7.02 -21.31 -4.63
C ALA A 41 7.98 -20.33 -3.93
N PRO A 42 8.09 -19.08 -4.40
CA PRO A 42 8.90 -18.08 -3.72
C PRO A 42 8.38 -17.90 -2.30
N SER A 43 9.30 -17.89 -1.33
CA SER A 43 8.95 -17.61 0.07
C SER A 43 8.66 -16.12 0.23
N TRP A 44 7.50 -15.79 0.81
CA TRP A 44 7.15 -14.40 1.12
C TRP A 44 7.97 -13.90 2.30
N PRO A 45 8.51 -12.66 2.24
CA PRO A 45 9.20 -12.08 3.38
C PRO A 45 8.22 -11.86 4.53
N LEU A 46 8.69 -12.09 5.76
CA LEU A 46 7.93 -11.75 6.95
C LEU A 46 7.94 -10.24 7.17
N SER A 47 6.89 -9.73 7.82
CA SER A 47 6.90 -8.35 8.32
C SER A 47 8.04 -8.14 9.31
N SER A 48 8.78 -7.05 9.17
CA SER A 48 9.86 -6.68 10.08
C SER A 48 9.36 -6.04 11.39
N SER A 49 8.08 -5.68 11.45
CA SER A 49 7.49 -5.00 12.61
C SER A 49 6.02 -5.40 12.85
N VAL A 50 5.53 -5.09 14.04
CA VAL A 50 4.15 -5.33 14.47
C VAL A 50 3.52 -4.00 14.87
N PRO A 51 2.40 -3.58 14.24
CA PRO A 51 1.72 -2.36 14.64
C PRO A 51 1.11 -2.49 16.04
N SER A 52 1.06 -1.38 16.77
CA SER A 52 0.46 -1.38 18.11
C SER A 52 -1.05 -1.54 18.04
N PRO A 53 -1.66 -2.51 18.74
CA PRO A 53 -3.12 -2.62 18.85
C PRO A 53 -3.69 -1.68 19.91
N LYS A 54 -2.86 -0.85 20.55
CA LYS A 54 -3.26 -0.01 21.68
C LYS A 54 -4.22 1.09 21.22
N THR A 55 -5.43 1.10 21.77
CA THR A 55 -6.38 2.20 21.58
C THR A 55 -5.80 3.51 22.13
N TYR A 56 -5.82 4.54 21.30
CA TYR A 56 -5.38 5.89 21.67
C TYR A 56 -6.41 6.92 21.20
N PRO A 57 -7.24 7.47 22.11
CA PRO A 57 -8.25 8.46 21.74
C PRO A 57 -7.65 9.81 21.29
N GLY A 58 -6.42 10.14 21.68
CA GLY A 58 -5.80 11.44 21.43
C GLY A 58 -6.60 12.61 22.02
N THR A 59 -6.22 13.82 21.64
CA THR A 59 -6.83 15.07 22.13
C THR A 59 -8.29 15.21 21.72
N TYR A 60 -8.66 14.63 20.57
CA TYR A 60 -10.02 14.70 20.02
C TYR A 60 -10.93 13.57 20.48
N GLY A 61 -10.44 12.63 21.29
CA GLY A 61 -11.27 11.56 21.84
C GLY A 61 -11.79 10.56 20.80
N PHE A 62 -11.00 10.24 19.77
CA PHE A 62 -11.38 9.29 18.72
C PHE A 62 -11.72 7.91 19.30
N ARG A 63 -12.88 7.38 18.92
CA ARG A 63 -13.37 6.06 19.32
C ARG A 63 -14.19 5.47 18.18
N LEU A 64 -14.26 4.14 18.14
CA LEU A 64 -15.09 3.39 17.20
C LEU A 64 -16.42 3.03 17.86
N GLY A 65 -17.47 2.94 17.03
CA GLY A 65 -18.78 2.41 17.39
C GLY A 65 -19.34 1.64 16.20
N PHE A 66 -20.20 0.65 16.47
CA PHE A 66 -20.77 -0.24 15.46
C PHE A 66 -22.28 -0.32 15.63
N LEU A 67 -23.01 -0.57 14.53
CA LEU A 67 -24.47 -0.68 14.54
C LEU A 67 -24.90 -2.07 15.01
N HIS A 68 -25.72 -2.13 16.06
CA HIS A 68 -26.29 -3.40 16.55
C HIS A 68 -27.48 -3.85 15.68
N SER A 69 -27.22 -4.44 14.50
CA SER A 69 -28.26 -4.80 13.53
C SER A 69 -29.06 -6.08 13.84
N GLY A 70 -28.80 -6.74 14.98
CA GLY A 70 -29.47 -8.00 15.40
C GLY A 70 -29.06 -9.24 14.61
N THR A 71 -29.56 -10.43 14.95
CA THR A 71 -29.10 -11.72 14.35
C THR A 71 -30.01 -12.24 13.23
N GLY A 72 -30.62 -11.34 12.46
CA GLY A 72 -31.57 -11.68 11.40
C GLY A 72 -30.95 -12.41 10.21
N LYS A 73 -31.76 -13.18 9.47
CA LYS A 73 -31.32 -14.02 8.34
C LYS A 73 -30.73 -13.24 7.15
N SER A 74 -31.02 -11.95 7.06
CA SER A 74 -30.60 -11.07 5.97
C SER A 74 -29.65 -9.95 6.44
N VAL A 75 -29.05 -10.12 7.62
CA VAL A 75 -28.09 -9.15 8.16
C VAL A 75 -26.77 -9.25 7.40
N THR A 76 -26.25 -8.11 6.97
CA THR A 76 -24.99 -8.00 6.21
C THR A 76 -23.84 -7.38 7.01
N TRP A 77 -24.12 -6.85 8.20
CA TRP A 77 -23.17 -6.36 9.21
C TRP A 77 -23.91 -6.16 10.56
N THR A 78 -23.33 -6.63 11.68
CA THR A 78 -23.78 -6.43 13.08
C THR A 78 -22.63 -6.16 14.03
#